data_AF-G3SM55-F1
#
_entry.id   AF-G3SM55-F1
#
_cell.length_a   1.000
_cell.length_b   1.000
_cell.length_c   1.000
_cell.angle_alpha   90.00
_cell.angle_beta   90.00
_cell.angle_gamma   90.00
#
_symmetry.space_group_name_H-M   'P 1'
#
loop_
_entity.id
_entity.type
_entity.pdbx_description
1 polymer ?
#
loop_
_entity_poly.entity_id
_entity_poly.type
_entity_poly.pdbx_seq_one_letter_code
_entity_poly.pdbx_strand_id
1 'polypeptide(L)'
;MSASVVSVISRFLEEYLSSTPQRLKLLDAYLLYILLTGALQFGYCLLVGTFPFNSFLSGFISCVGSFILAVCLRIQINPQNKADFQGISPERAFADFLFASTILHLVVMNFVG
;
A
#
# COMPACT_ATOMS: atom_id res chain seq x y z
N MET A 1 -34.94 -4.82 10.07
CA MET A 1 -34.45 -5.72 9.00
C MET A 1 -33.04 -6.15 9.38
N SER A 2 -32.82 -7.43 9.65
CA SER A 2 -31.48 -7.93 9.98
C SER A 2 -30.62 -7.88 8.73
N ALA A 3 -29.62 -7.00 8.70
CA ALA A 3 -28.70 -6.92 7.58
C ALA A 3 -27.87 -8.21 7.54
N SER A 4 -28.06 -9.03 6.50
CA SER A 4 -27.21 -10.19 6.27
C SER A 4 -25.79 -9.70 5.94
N VAL A 5 -24.75 -10.35 6.48
CA VAL A 5 -23.34 -10.01 6.21
C VAL A 5 -23.07 -9.93 4.70
N VAL A 6 -23.70 -10.82 3.92
CA VAL A 6 -23.61 -10.82 2.45
C VAL A 6 -24.17 -9.53 1.86
N SER A 7 -25.31 -9.04 2.36
CA SER A 7 -25.92 -7.79 1.90
C SER A 7 -25.11 -6.55 2.28
N VAL A 8 -24.35 -6.62 3.37
CA VAL A 8 -23.44 -5.55 3.79
C VAL A 8 -22.23 -5.51 2.87
N ILE A 9 -21.60 -6.65 2.62
CA ILE A 9 -20.45 -6.77 1.71
C ILE A 9 -20.83 -6.34 0.29
N SER A 10 -21.98 -6.78 -0.23
CA SER A 10 -22.41 -6.42 -1.58
C SER A 10 -22.63 -4.91 -1.73
N ARG A 11 -23.23 -4.26 -0.73
CA ARG A 11 -23.41 -2.81 -0.72
C ARG A 11 -22.07 -2.06 -0.69
N PHE A 12 -21.12 -2.49 0.14
CA PHE A 12 -19.79 -1.86 0.18
C PHE A 12 -19.04 -2.02 -1.13
N LEU A 13 -19.13 -3.20 -1.77
CA LEU A 13 -18.49 -3.43 -3.06
C LEU A 13 -19.12 -2.59 -4.17
N GLU A 14 -20.45 -2.51 -4.22
CA GLU A 14 -21.16 -1.72 -5.22
C GLU A 14 -20.85 -0.23 -5.06
N GLU A 15 -20.87 0.29 -3.83
CA GLU A 15 -20.50 1.67 -3.52
C GLU A 15 -19.03 1.95 -3.86
N TYR A 16 -18.11 1.04 -3.53
CA TYR A 16 -16.70 1.19 -3.87
C TYR A 16 -16.49 1.24 -5.39
N LEU A 17 -17.15 0.36 -6.14
CA LEU A 17 -17.04 0.28 -7.58
C LEU A 17 -17.63 1.51 -8.29
N SER A 18 -18.72 2.09 -7.76
CA SER A 18 -19.35 3.27 -8.35
C SER A 18 -18.65 4.58 -7.99
N SER A 19 -18.25 4.75 -6.73
CA SER A 19 -17.74 6.02 -6.20
C SER A 19 -16.24 6.24 -6.39
N THR A 20 -15.45 5.16 -6.48
CA THR A 20 -13.98 5.27 -6.46
C THR A 20 -13.39 5.44 -7.87
N PRO A 21 -12.60 6.51 -8.13
CA PRO A 21 -11.88 6.70 -9.39
C PRO A 21 -10.94 5.54 -9.75
N GLN A 22 -10.76 5.26 -11.04
CA GLN A 22 -9.89 4.17 -11.52
C GLN A 22 -8.43 4.26 -11.02
N ARG A 23 -7.89 5.48 -10.89
CA ARG A 23 -6.52 5.69 -10.38
C ARG A 23 -6.37 5.23 -8.92
N LEU A 24 -7.38 5.47 -8.08
CA LEU A 24 -7.39 5.00 -6.70
C LEU A 24 -7.54 3.48 -6.62
N LYS A 25 -8.38 2.88 -7.48
CA LYS A 25 -8.50 1.41 -7.57
C LYS A 25 -7.19 0.72 -7.93
N LEU A 26 -6.41 1.32 -8.84
CA LEU A 26 -5.09 0.79 -9.20
C LEU A 26 -4.11 0.86 -8.01
N LEU A 27 -4.17 1.94 -7.23
CA LEU A 27 -3.38 2.10 -6.00
C LEU A 27 -3.83 1.08 -4.93
N ASP A 28 -5.13 0.89 -4.74
CA ASP A 28 -5.68 -0.11 -3.81
C ASP A 28 -5.27 -1.54 -4.21
N ALA A 29 -5.23 -1.85 -5.51
CA ALA A 29 -4.71 -3.13 -6.01
C ALA A 29 -3.20 -3.30 -5.73
N TYR A 30 -2.41 -2.23 -5.89
CA TYR A 30 -0.99 -2.21 -5.53
C TYR A 30 -0.78 -2.43 -4.02
N LEU A 31 -1.58 -1.78 -3.17
CA LEU A 31 -1.58 -1.98 -1.71
C LEU A 31 -1.85 -3.43 -1.34
N LEU A 32 -2.87 -4.04 -1.96
CA LEU A 32 -3.19 -5.44 -1.75
C LEU A 32 -2.03 -6.36 -2.17
N TYR A 33 -1.43 -6.12 -3.33
CA TYR A 33 -0.29 -6.89 -3.82
C TYR A 33 0.91 -6.84 -2.85
N ILE A 34 1.26 -5.65 -2.36
CA ILE A 34 2.38 -5.51 -1.40
C ILE A 34 2.05 -6.19 -0.07
N LEU A 35 0.82 -6.03 0.43
CA LEU A 35 0.38 -6.67 1.67
C LEU A 35 0.51 -8.20 1.59
N LEU A 36 0.04 -8.78 0.48
CA LEU A 36 0.15 -10.21 0.23
C LEU A 36 1.62 -10.64 0.14
N THR A 37 2.46 -9.85 -0.53
CA THR A 37 3.90 -10.13 -0.64
C THR A 37 4.58 -10.13 0.74
N GLY A 38 4.30 -9.14 1.58
CA GLY A 38 4.83 -9.08 2.95
C GLY A 38 4.33 -10.23 3.83
N ALA A 39 3.07 -10.62 3.69
CA ALA A 39 2.51 -11.78 4.38
C ALA A 39 3.17 -13.09 3.94
N LEU A 40 3.44 -13.25 2.64
CA LEU A 40 4.15 -14.40 2.09
C LEU A 40 5.60 -14.46 2.58
N GLN A 41 6.33 -13.34 2.59
CA GLN A 41 7.68 -13.27 3.15
C GLN A 41 7.70 -13.66 4.63
N PHE A 42 6.75 -13.12 5.41
CA PHE A 42 6.61 -13.45 6.82
C PHE A 42 6.29 -14.94 7.03
N GLY A 43 5.35 -15.49 6.25
CA GLY A 43 5.03 -16.91 6.27
C GLY A 43 6.23 -17.80 5.92
N TYR A 44 7.02 -17.42 4.91
CA TYR A 44 8.26 -18.12 4.55
C TYR A 44 9.26 -18.13 5.71
N CYS A 45 9.46 -17.00 6.37
CA CYS A 45 10.35 -16.87 7.53
C CYS A 45 9.92 -17.78 8.70
N LEU A 46 8.61 -17.89 8.96
CA LEU A 46 8.07 -18.79 9.98
C LEU A 46 8.26 -20.28 9.65
N LEU A 47 8.18 -20.65 8.36
CA LEU A 47 8.22 -22.05 7.92
C LEU A 47 9.65 -22.57 7.67
N VAL A 48 10.50 -21.75 7.05
CA VAL A 48 11.84 -22.16 6.58
C VAL A 48 12.95 -21.65 7.50
N GLY A 49 12.66 -20.63 8.31
CA GLY A 49 13.61 -20.02 9.23
C GLY A 49 14.17 -18.68 8.72
N THR A 50 15.14 -18.15 9.46
CA THR A 50 15.54 -16.75 9.40
C THR A 50 16.84 -16.50 8.62
N PHE A 51 17.46 -17.49 8.00
CA PHE A 51 18.74 -17.33 7.31
C PHE A 51 18.56 -17.18 5.78
N PRO A 52 19.13 -16.14 5.14
CA PRO A 52 19.83 -14.98 5.71
C PRO A 52 18.87 -13.90 6.26
N PHE A 53 19.12 -13.43 7.49
CA PHE A 53 18.18 -12.56 8.21
C PHE A 53 18.04 -11.18 7.59
N ASN A 54 19.16 -10.61 7.12
CA ASN A 54 19.16 -9.29 6.48
C ASN A 54 18.36 -9.27 5.19
N SER A 55 18.40 -10.33 4.38
CA SER A 55 17.63 -10.41 3.13
C SER A 55 16.13 -10.60 3.39
N PHE A 56 15.75 -11.33 4.45
CA PHE A 56 14.35 -11.38 4.88
C PHE A 56 13.89 -10.00 5.38
N LEU A 57 14.65 -9.40 6.29
CA LEU A 57 14.29 -8.15 6.92
C LEU A 57 14.26 -7.00 5.91
N SER A 58 15.18 -6.95 4.95
CA SER A 58 15.18 -5.97 3.86
C SER A 58 13.93 -6.11 2.98
N GLY A 59 13.59 -7.32 2.56
CA GLY A 59 12.39 -7.61 1.78
C GLY A 59 11.12 -7.21 2.53
N PHE A 60 11.05 -7.53 3.82
CA PHE A 60 9.92 -7.20 4.67
C PHE A 60 9.78 -5.69 4.90
N ILE A 61 10.89 -4.99 5.19
CA ILE A 61 10.92 -3.52 5.32
C ILE A 61 10.52 -2.86 4.00
N SER A 62 10.95 -3.39 2.85
CA SER A 62 10.54 -2.89 1.54
C SER A 62 9.03 -2.98 1.35
N CYS A 63 8.41 -4.10 1.73
CA CYS A 63 6.96 -4.26 1.67
C CYS A 63 6.25 -3.27 2.60
N VAL A 64 6.63 -3.23 3.88
CA VAL A 64 6.01 -2.33 4.87
C VAL A 64 6.17 -0.87 4.48
N GLY A 65 7.38 -0.46 4.10
CA GLY A 65 7.67 0.92 3.69
C GLY A 65 6.90 1.31 2.44
N SER A 66 6.86 0.45 1.41
CA SER A 66 6.12 0.72 0.17
C SER A 66 4.62 0.81 0.43
N PHE A 67 4.09 -0.02 1.33
CA PHE A 67 2.69 0.04 1.75
C PHE A 67 2.36 1.38 2.42
N ILE A 68 3.18 1.83 3.38
CA ILE A 68 2.97 3.11 4.06
C ILE A 68 3.02 4.27 3.06
N LEU A 69 4.02 4.31 2.18
CA LEU A 69 4.15 5.35 1.16
C LEU A 69 2.94 5.37 0.21
N ALA A 70 2.46 4.20 -0.21
CA ALA A 70 1.28 4.10 -1.06
C ALA A 70 0.00 4.57 -0.34
N VAL A 71 -0.19 4.23 0.94
CA VAL A 71 -1.31 4.75 1.74
C VAL A 71 -1.23 6.28 1.84
N CYS A 72 -0.04 6.84 2.09
CA CYS A 72 0.16 8.29 2.12
C CYS A 72 -0.22 8.93 0.78
N LEU A 73 0.18 8.35 -0.35
CA LEU A 73 -0.21 8.81 -1.67
C LEU A 73 -1.74 8.75 -1.82
N ARG A 74 -2.36 7.60 -1.51
CA ARG A 74 -3.82 7.37 -1.60
C ARG A 74 -4.61 8.43 -0.87
N ILE A 75 -4.21 8.77 0.35
CA ILE A 75 -4.86 9.78 1.18
C ILE A 75 -4.74 11.17 0.53
N GLN A 76 -3.57 11.52 0.01
CA GLN A 76 -3.31 12.83 -0.61
C GLN A 76 -4.02 13.01 -1.96
N ILE A 77 -4.15 11.95 -2.76
CA ILE A 77 -4.79 12.02 -4.10
C ILE A 77 -6.29 11.74 -4.08
N ASN A 78 -6.86 11.38 -2.91
CA ASN A 78 -8.30 11.16 -2.79
C ASN A 78 -9.06 12.49 -2.92
N PRO A 79 -9.99 12.64 -3.90
CA PRO A 79 -10.76 13.86 -4.07
C PRO A 79 -11.55 14.28 -2.83
N GLN A 80 -11.98 13.32 -2.00
CA GLN A 80 -12.71 13.58 -0.76
C GLN A 80 -11.85 14.29 0.29
N ASN A 81 -10.54 14.10 0.26
CA ASN A 81 -9.59 14.65 1.24
C ASN A 81 -8.96 15.97 0.75
N LYS A 82 -9.39 16.50 -0.41
CA LYS A 82 -8.81 17.69 -1.02
C LYS A 82 -8.85 18.93 -0.11
N ALA A 83 -9.85 19.01 0.78
CA ALA A 83 -9.98 20.09 1.73
C ALA A 83 -8.88 20.10 2.80
N ASP A 84 -8.30 18.94 3.13
CA ASP A 84 -7.25 18.77 4.14
C ASP A 84 -5.84 18.97 3.55
N PHE A 85 -5.68 18.75 2.24
CA PHE A 85 -4.40 18.85 1.52
C PHE A 85 -4.33 20.06 0.58
N GLN A 86 -4.80 21.23 1.04
CA GLN A 86 -4.78 22.45 0.24
C GLN A 86 -3.34 22.82 -0.15
N GLY A 87 -3.11 23.04 -1.45
CA GLY A 87 -1.78 23.38 -1.98
C GLY A 87 -0.90 22.17 -2.35
N ILE A 88 -1.36 20.94 -2.14
CA ILE A 88 -0.71 19.74 -2.68
C ILE A 88 -1.46 19.31 -3.94
N SER A 89 -0.79 19.41 -5.10
CA SER A 89 -1.35 18.86 -6.33
C SER A 89 -1.14 17.34 -6.38
N PRO A 90 -2.02 16.58 -7.06
CA PRO A 90 -1.82 15.14 -7.24
C PRO A 90 -0.47 14.78 -7.87
N GLU A 91 0.03 15.64 -8.76
CA GLU A 91 1.32 15.47 -9.43
C GLU A 91 2.48 15.63 -8.44
N ARG A 92 2.38 16.59 -7.51
CA ARG A 92 3.36 16.78 -6.44
C ARG A 92 3.36 15.59 -5.48
N ALA A 93 2.19 15.16 -5.01
CA ALA A 93 2.07 14.00 -4.13
C ALA A 93 2.66 12.74 -4.77
N PHE A 94 2.46 12.57 -6.08
CA PHE A 94 3.05 11.47 -6.84
C PHE A 94 4.57 11.59 -6.96
N ALA A 95 5.11 12.80 -7.21
CA ALA A 95 6.55 13.03 -7.23
C ALA A 95 7.21 12.74 -5.87
N ASP A 96 6.59 13.19 -4.77
CA ASP A 96 7.05 12.92 -3.40
C ASP A 96 7.04 11.41 -3.11
N PHE A 97 6.01 10.69 -3.56
CA PHE A 97 5.93 9.23 -3.48
C PHE A 97 7.08 8.54 -4.24
N LEU A 98 7.37 8.95 -5.49
CA LEU A 98 8.45 8.36 -6.29
C LEU A 98 9.83 8.61 -5.65
N PHE A 99 10.05 9.83 -5.17
CA PHE A 99 11.29 10.21 -4.51
C PHE A 99 11.50 9.41 -3.22
N ALA A 100 10.50 9.37 -2.34
CA ALA A 100 10.55 8.59 -1.10
C ALA A 100 10.71 7.08 -1.36
N SER A 101 10.02 6.55 -2.38
CA SER A 101 10.14 5.15 -2.79
C SER A 101 11.54 4.83 -3.29
N THR A 102 12.16 5.73 -4.07
CA THR A 102 13.55 5.56 -4.53
C THR A 102 14.51 5.47 -3.35
N ILE A 103 14.39 6.38 -2.36
CA ILE A 103 15.21 6.36 -1.15
C ILE A 103 15.00 5.05 -0.37
N LEU A 104 13.75 4.62 -0.18
CA LEU A 104 13.44 3.37 0.50
C LEU A 104 14.13 2.18 -0.18
N HIS A 105 14.04 2.07 -1.51
CA HIS A 105 14.66 0.97 -2.24
C HIS A 105 16.19 1.02 -2.19
N LEU A 106 16.81 2.21 -2.21
CA LEU A 106 18.25 2.35 -2.01
C LEU A 106 18.70 1.84 -0.63
N VAL A 107 17.97 2.18 0.43
CA VAL A 107 18.25 1.72 1.80
C VAL A 107 18.07 0.20 1.90
N VAL A 108 17.00 -0.34 1.34
CA VAL A 108 16.73 -1.80 1.32
C VAL A 108 17.82 -2.55 0.57
N MET A 109 18.23 -2.07 -0.61
CA MET A 109 19.29 -2.71 -1.41
C MET A 109 20.64 -2.68 -0.69
N ASN A 110 20.96 -1.59 0.02
CA ASN A 110 22.16 -1.53 0.85
C ASN A 110 22.08 -2.50 2.05
N PHE A 111 20.89 -2.66 2.63
CA PHE A 111 20.68 -3.49 3.81
C PHE A 111 20.59 -5.00 3.51
N VAL A 112 20.23 -5.38 2.27
CA VAL A 112 20.22 -6.78 1.80
C VAL A 112 21.54 -7.50 2.06
N GLY A 113 22.68 -6.78 1.88
CA GLY A 113 24.03 -7.33 1.92
C GLY A 113 24.59 -7.59 0.53
#